data_AF-A0AA42DQY2-F1
#
_entry.id   AF-A0AA42DQY2-F1
#
_cell.length_a   1.000
_cell.length_b   1.000
_cell.length_c   1.000
_cell.angle_alpha   90.00
_cell.angle_beta   90.00
_cell.angle_gamma   90.00
#
_symmetry.space_group_name_H-M   'P 1'
#
loop_
_entity.id
_entity.type
_entity.pdbx_description
1 polymer ?
#
loop_
_entity_poly.entity_id
_entity_poly.type
_entity_poly.pdbx_seq_one_letter_code
_entity_poly.pdbx_strand_id
1 'polypeptide(L)' 'MNYAYPNNTTYTTTEKILKKTPLSEEARARSEYIRNHKFSVKVDSETQKCQLVVTAKDKA' A
#
# COMPACT_ATOMS: atom_id res chain seq x y z
N MET A 1 -47.70 -3.34 2.13
CA MET A 1 -47.23 -4.67 1.70
C MET A 1 -45.77 -4.80 2.12
N ASN A 2 -45.44 -5.80 2.95
CA ASN A 2 -44.07 -6.07 3.40
C ASN A 2 -43.45 -7.13 2.47
N TYR A 3 -42.48 -6.75 1.64
CA TYR A 3 -41.84 -7.65 0.66
C TYR A 3 -40.57 -8.34 1.18
N ALA A 4 -40.51 -8.70 2.45
CA ALA A 4 -39.43 -9.52 2.96
C ALA A 4 -39.75 -11.00 2.71
N TYR A 5 -39.25 -11.55 1.60
CA TYR A 5 -39.35 -12.97 1.29
C TYR A 5 -38.09 -13.68 1.83
N PRO A 6 -38.21 -14.68 2.72
CA PRO A 6 -37.05 -15.40 3.22
C PRO A 6 -36.41 -16.19 2.07
N ASN A 7 -35.20 -15.78 1.68
CA ASN A 7 -34.39 -16.55 0.73
C ASN A 7 -33.47 -17.51 1.51
N ASN A 8 -33.34 -18.74 1.05
CA ASN A 8 -32.42 -19.73 1.62
C ASN A 8 -31.00 -19.62 1.03
N THR A 9 -30.65 -18.46 0.47
CA THR A 9 -29.31 -18.24 -0.09
C THR A 9 -28.31 -18.09 1.05
N THR A 10 -27.57 -19.16 1.31
CA THR A 10 -26.36 -19.12 2.13
C THR A 10 -25.29 -18.32 1.39
N TYR A 11 -25.04 -17.09 1.83
CA TYR A 11 -23.90 -16.31 1.38
C TYR A 11 -22.61 -16.96 1.93
N THR A 12 -21.88 -17.66 1.08
CA THR A 12 -20.54 -18.16 1.41
C THR A 12 -19.56 -16.99 1.34
N THR A 13 -19.38 -16.31 2.47
CA THR A 13 -18.26 -15.39 2.62
C THR A 13 -16.99 -16.22 2.72
N THR A 14 -16.20 -16.29 1.65
CA THR A 14 -14.84 -16.79 1.78
C THR A 14 -14.07 -15.75 2.58
N GLU A 15 -13.88 -16.02 3.87
CA GLU A 15 -12.87 -15.30 4.63
C GLU A 15 -11.57 -15.47 3.85
N LYS A 16 -11.14 -14.42 3.15
CA LYS A 16 -9.77 -14.34 2.66
C LYS A 16 -8.92 -14.25 3.92
N ILE A 17 -8.56 -15.42 4.42
CA ILE A 17 -7.70 -15.62 5.57
C ILE A 17 -6.53 -14.66 5.37
N LEU A 18 -6.23 -13.90 6.42
CA LEU A 18 -5.09 -13.00 6.58
C LEU A 18 -3.76 -13.78 6.52
N LYS A 19 -3.58 -14.66 5.54
CA LYS A 19 -2.34 -15.35 5.26
C LYS A 19 -1.43 -14.33 4.59
N LYS A 20 -0.25 -14.11 5.19
CA LYS A 20 0.82 -13.34 4.57
C LYS A 20 1.14 -13.99 3.23
N THR A 21 0.71 -13.38 2.15
CA THR A 21 1.10 -13.80 0.80
C THR A 21 2.57 -13.46 0.60
N PRO A 22 3.36 -14.33 -0.03
CA PRO A 22 4.72 -13.98 -0.41
C PRO A 22 4.66 -12.80 -1.40
N LEU A 23 5.53 -11.81 -1.20
CA LEU A 23 5.66 -10.70 -2.14
C LEU A 23 6.27 -11.21 -3.46
N SER A 24 5.81 -10.68 -4.59
CA SER A 24 6.50 -10.84 -5.87
C SER A 24 7.91 -10.25 -5.80
N GLU A 25 8.82 -10.72 -6.64
CA GLU A 25 10.22 -10.25 -6.66
C GLU A 25 10.32 -8.73 -6.84
N GLU A 26 9.50 -8.16 -7.74
CA GLU A 26 9.41 -6.71 -7.94
C GLU A 26 8.89 -5.95 -6.71
N ALA A 27 7.92 -6.52 -6.00
CA ALA A 27 7.38 -5.91 -4.78
C ALA A 27 8.39 -5.98 -3.63
N ARG A 28 9.18 -7.06 -3.56
CA ARG A 28 10.28 -7.21 -2.62
C ARG A 28 11.39 -6.20 -2.89
N ALA A 29 11.82 -6.04 -4.15
CA ALA A 29 12.84 -5.07 -4.54
C ALA A 29 12.41 -3.63 -4.22
N ARG A 30 11.15 -3.26 -4.50
CA ARG A 30 10.61 -1.95 -4.13
C ARG A 30 10.57 -1.74 -2.62
N SER A 31 10.15 -2.74 -1.86
CA SER A 31 10.13 -2.68 -0.40
C SER A 31 11.53 -2.49 0.18
N GLU A 32 12.52 -3.20 -0.35
CA GLU A 32 13.91 -3.07 0.05
C GLU A 32 14.50 -1.71 -0.31
N TYR A 33 14.20 -1.20 -1.50
CA TYR A 33 14.58 0.15 -1.91
C TYR A 33 14.02 1.20 -0.96
N ILE A 34 12.72 1.14 -0.66
CA ILE A 34 12.06 2.08 0.26
C ILE A 34 12.67 2.00 1.67
N ARG A 35 13.01 0.79 2.14
CA ARG A 35 13.59 0.61 3.48
C ARG A 35 14.99 1.22 3.60
N ASN A 36 15.76 1.16 2.53
CA ASN A 36 17.15 1.62 2.47
C ASN A 36 17.32 3.07 2.01
N HIS A 37 16.23 3.77 1.68
CA HIS A 37 16.28 5.17 1.24
C HIS A 37 15.37 6.04 2.11
N LYS A 38 15.76 7.29 2.32
CA LYS A 38 14.93 8.34 2.91
C LYS A 38 14.37 9.20 1.79
N PHE A 39 13.11 9.56 1.91
CA PHE A 39 12.42 10.43 0.97
C PHE A 39 12.06 11.72 1.70
N SER A 40 12.42 12.86 1.12
CA SER A 40 11.97 14.17 1.59
C SER A 40 11.42 14.95 0.41
N VAL A 41 10.33 15.66 0.66
CA VAL A 41 9.74 16.55 -0.34
C VAL A 41 10.08 17.98 0.08
N LYS A 42 10.74 18.70 -0.81
CA LYS A 42 10.94 20.14 -0.67
C LYS A 42 9.99 20.83 -1.61
N VAL A 43 9.19 21.73 -1.07
CA VAL A 43 8.31 22.59 -1.87
C VAL A 43 8.92 23.98 -1.83
N ASP A 44 9.26 24.49 -3.01
CA ASP A 44 9.69 25.87 -3.14
C ASP A 44 8.46 26.78 -3.07
N SER A 45 8.43 27.68 -2.08
CA SER A 45 7.28 28.54 -1.82
C SER A 45 7.07 29.61 -2.89
N GLU A 46 8.12 29.99 -3.62
CA GLU A 46 8.03 31.05 -4.64
C GLU A 46 7.61 30.48 -5.99
N THR A 47 8.18 29.34 -6.37
CA THR A 47 7.91 28.72 -7.68
C THR A 47 6.79 27.67 -7.64
N GLN A 48 6.30 27.32 -6.44
CA GLN A 48 5.37 26.22 -6.18
C GLN A 48 5.83 24.87 -6.74
N LYS A 49 7.13 24.72 -7.01
CA LYS A 49 7.70 23.47 -7.54
C LYS A 49 8.01 22.53 -6.40
N CYS A 50 7.58 21.28 -6.57
CA CYS A 50 7.92 20.19 -5.66
C CYS A 50 9.15 19.44 -6.17
N GLN A 51 10.16 19.30 -5.33
CA GLN A 51 11.34 18.47 -5.57
C GLN A 51 11.34 17.30 -4.59
N LEU A 52 11.45 16.10 -5.14
CA LEU A 52 11.63 14.88 -4.36
C LEU A 52 13.14 14.63 -4.19
N VAL A 53 13.61 14.69 -2.94
CA VAL A 53 15.00 14.37 -2.59
C VAL A 53 15.02 12.97 -1.99
N VAL A 54 15.72 12.06 -2.67
CA VAL A 54 15.94 10.67 -2.21
C VAL A 54 17.39 10.54 -1.76
N THR A 55 17.60 10.14 -0.51
CA THR A 55 18.95 9.89 0.03
C THR A 55 19.07 8.44 0.47
N ALA A 56 20.19 7.80 0.11
CA ALA A 56 20.51 6.48 0.64
C ALA A 56 20.65 6.59 2.17
N LYS A 57 20.07 5.63 2.89
CA LYS A 57 20.24 5.53 4.33
C LYS A 57 21.64 4.96 4.56
N ASP A 58 22.56 5.77 5.09
CA ASP A 58 23.89 5.28 5.44
C ASP A 58 23.75 4.05 6.35
N LYS A 59 24.44 2.97 5.98
CA LYS A 59 24.60 1.79 6.83
C LYS A 59 25.35 2.26 8.09
N ALA A 60 24.62 2.39 9.20
CA ALA A 60 25.21 2.44 10.52
C ALA A 60 25.87 1.09 10.85
#